data_AF-A0A454XWW3-F1
#
_entry.id   AF-A0A454XWW3-F1
#
_cell.length_a   1.000
_cell.length_b   1.000
_cell.length_c   1.000
_cell.angle_alpha   90.00
_cell.angle_beta   90.00
_cell.angle_gamma   90.00
#
_symmetry.space_group_name_H-M   'P 1'
#
loop_
_entity.id
_entity.type
_entity.pdbx_description
1 polymer ?
#
loop_
_entity_poly.entity_id
_entity_poly.type
_entity_poly.pdbx_seq_one_letter_code
_entity_poly.pdbx_strand_id
1 'polypeptide(L)'
;MSPPAMRGMLHAYGRKAIGISFIGGLTATLAFYFGYVQPRHNKYEEFFKSYDPYTRMREICAQNKKYMHTCPDELAKLYEEKGKPIHSA
;
A
#
# COMPACT_ATOMS: atom_id res chain seq x y z
N MET A 1 -27.97 -31.13 44.23
CA MET A 1 -27.01 -30.68 43.20
C MET A 1 -26.80 -31.83 42.23
N SER A 2 -27.25 -31.72 40.99
CA SER A 2 -27.10 -32.81 39.99
C SER A 2 -25.64 -32.86 39.48
N PRO A 3 -25.09 -34.06 39.21
CA PRO A 3 -23.72 -34.19 38.71
C PRO A 3 -23.58 -33.55 37.31
N PRO A 4 -22.46 -32.85 37.02
CA PRO A 4 -22.25 -32.24 35.72
C PRO A 4 -22.07 -33.29 34.62
N ALA A 5 -22.58 -33.00 33.42
CA ALA A 5 -22.44 -33.88 32.26
C ALA A 5 -20.99 -33.87 31.73
N MET A 6 -20.24 -34.95 31.98
CA MET A 6 -18.84 -35.09 31.58
C MET A 6 -18.64 -35.73 30.19
N ARG A 7 -19.69 -36.32 29.60
CA ARG A 7 -19.60 -37.00 28.30
C ARG A 7 -19.60 -35.97 27.16
N GLY A 8 -18.59 -36.02 26.28
CA GLY A 8 -18.51 -35.15 25.09
C GLY A 8 -17.91 -33.75 25.33
N MET A 9 -17.38 -33.47 26.52
CA MET A 9 -16.73 -32.19 26.85
C MET A 9 -15.66 -31.76 25.84
N LEU A 10 -14.83 -32.71 25.36
CA LEU A 10 -13.76 -32.41 24.39
C LEU A 10 -14.32 -31.93 23.05
N HIS A 11 -15.40 -32.56 22.55
CA HIS A 11 -16.03 -32.13 21.30
C HIS A 11 -16.75 -30.78 21.43
N ALA A 12 -17.40 -30.53 22.57
CA ALA A 12 -18.03 -29.25 22.86
C ALA A 12 -16.99 -28.11 22.90
N TYR A 13 -15.86 -28.34 23.60
CA TYR A 13 -14.75 -27.40 23.64
C TYR A 13 -14.13 -27.19 22.26
N GLY A 14 -13.87 -28.26 21.51
CA GLY A 14 -13.30 -28.19 20.17
C GLY A 14 -14.13 -27.36 19.20
N ARG A 15 -15.46 -27.56 19.18
CA ARG A 15 -16.38 -26.75 18.34
C ARG A 15 -16.34 -25.27 18.72
N LYS A 16 -16.32 -24.96 20.00
CA LYS A 16 -16.21 -23.58 20.50
C LYS A 16 -14.86 -22.96 20.11
N ALA A 17 -13.76 -23.70 20.26
CA ALA A 17 -12.42 -23.25 19.92
C ALA A 17 -12.27 -22.94 18.43
N ILE A 18 -12.84 -23.77 17.54
CA ILE A 18 -12.86 -23.53 16.09
C ILE A 18 -13.64 -22.25 15.77
N GLY A 19 -14.79 -22.03 16.40
CA GLY A 19 -15.57 -20.79 16.19
C GLY A 19 -14.78 -19.55 16.61
N ILE A 20 -14.14 -19.59 17.79
CA ILE A 20 -13.34 -18.49 18.30
C ILE A 20 -12.11 -18.23 17.42
N SER A 21 -11.40 -19.28 16.99
CA SER A 21 -10.20 -19.10 16.16
C SER A 21 -10.54 -18.55 14.78
N PHE A 22 -11.65 -18.97 14.19
CA PHE A 22 -12.12 -18.44 12.91
C PHE A 22 -12.47 -16.95 13.00
N ILE A 23 -13.21 -16.55 14.03
CA ILE A 23 -13.53 -15.14 14.28
C ILE A 23 -12.25 -14.34 14.54
N GLY A 24 -11.34 -14.87 15.35
CA GLY A 24 -10.05 -14.23 15.62
C GLY A 24 -9.24 -14.00 14.34
N GLY A 25 -9.17 -15.02 13.46
CA GLY A 25 -8.50 -14.93 12.17
C GLY A 25 -9.12 -13.86 11.27
N LEU A 26 -10.44 -13.88 11.07
CA LEU A 26 -11.14 -12.86 10.27
C LEU A 26 -10.91 -11.45 10.81
N THR A 27 -11.00 -11.28 12.14
CA THR A 27 -10.81 -9.97 12.78
C THR A 27 -9.40 -9.45 12.56
N ALA A 28 -8.38 -10.31 12.72
CA ALA A 28 -7.00 -9.94 12.48
C ALA A 28 -6.74 -9.55 11.01
N THR A 29 -7.31 -10.29 10.05
CA THR A 29 -7.21 -9.97 8.63
C THR A 29 -7.85 -8.63 8.30
N LEU A 30 -9.06 -8.37 8.80
CA LEU A 30 -9.74 -7.09 8.57
C LEU A 30 -8.97 -5.93 9.19
N ALA A 31 -8.47 -6.09 10.43
CA ALA A 31 -7.67 -5.07 11.09
C ALA A 31 -6.39 -4.73 10.29
N PHE A 32 -5.71 -5.73 9.75
CA PHE A 32 -4.53 -5.51 8.91
C PHE A 32 -4.88 -4.82 7.58
N TYR A 33 -5.96 -5.25 6.94
CA TYR A 33 -6.39 -4.67 5.66
C TYR A 33 -6.74 -3.18 5.79
N PHE A 34 -7.62 -2.84 6.73
CA PHE A 34 -8.07 -1.46 6.93
C PHE A 34 -7.02 -0.59 7.62
N GLY A 35 -6.20 -1.15 8.51
CA GLY A 35 -5.18 -0.38 9.25
C GLY A 35 -3.89 -0.14 8.47
N TYR A 36 -3.52 -1.03 7.53
CA TYR A 36 -2.24 -0.95 6.82
C TYR A 36 -2.39 -0.93 5.30
N VAL A 37 -3.07 -1.92 4.74
CA VAL A 37 -3.08 -2.15 3.27
C VAL A 37 -3.82 -1.02 2.55
N GLN A 38 -5.06 -0.75 2.92
CA GLN A 38 -5.89 0.28 2.30
C GLN A 38 -5.30 1.70 2.43
N PRO A 39 -4.86 2.18 3.61
CA PRO A 39 -4.29 3.52 3.71
C PRO A 39 -2.98 3.65 2.91
N ARG A 40 -2.15 2.60 2.86
CA ARG A 40 -0.96 2.59 2.00
C ARG A 40 -1.34 2.73 0.53
N HIS A 41 -2.30 1.92 0.08
CA HIS A 41 -2.78 1.97 -1.31
C HIS A 41 -3.32 3.36 -1.68
N ASN A 42 -4.19 3.93 -0.85
CA ASN A 42 -4.75 5.26 -1.08
C ASN A 42 -3.66 6.35 -1.17
N LYS A 43 -2.64 6.28 -0.30
CA LYS A 43 -1.51 7.24 -0.37
C LYS A 43 -0.74 7.14 -1.68
N TYR A 44 -0.54 5.93 -2.21
CA TYR A 44 0.10 5.77 -3.52
C TYR A 44 -0.80 6.28 -4.64
N GLU A 45 -2.10 5.98 -4.62
CA GLU A 45 -3.03 6.53 -5.62
C GLU A 45 -3.07 8.06 -5.59
N GLU A 46 -3.15 8.65 -4.40
CA GLU A 46 -3.11 10.10 -4.21
C GLU A 46 -1.81 10.70 -4.73
N PHE A 47 -0.68 10.09 -4.43
CA PHE A 47 0.62 10.52 -4.95
C PHE A 47 0.63 10.49 -6.48
N PHE A 48 0.21 9.37 -7.10
CA PHE A 48 0.30 9.19 -8.55
C PHE A 48 -0.78 9.92 -9.34
N LYS A 49 -1.89 10.35 -8.74
CA LYS A 49 -2.95 11.13 -9.42
C LYS A 49 -2.43 12.40 -10.08
N SER A 50 -1.47 13.08 -9.46
CA SER A 50 -0.87 14.31 -9.97
C SER A 50 0.65 14.23 -10.10
N TYR A 51 1.22 13.03 -10.05
CA TYR A 51 2.68 12.87 -10.15
C TYR A 51 3.13 13.07 -11.61
N ASP A 52 3.74 14.21 -11.87
CA ASP A 52 4.50 14.41 -13.10
C ASP A 52 5.97 14.02 -12.87
N PRO A 53 6.43 12.88 -13.44
CA PRO A 53 7.82 12.45 -13.28
C PRO A 53 8.81 13.47 -13.85
N TYR A 54 8.41 14.29 -14.83
CA TYR A 54 9.32 15.21 -15.51
C TYR A 54 9.61 16.46 -14.67
N THR A 55 8.58 17.06 -14.07
CA THR A 55 8.75 18.19 -13.15
C THR A 55 9.59 17.79 -11.93
N ARG A 56 9.34 16.61 -11.35
CA ARG A 56 10.15 16.12 -10.22
C ARG A 56 11.59 15.82 -10.57
N MET A 57 11.86 15.32 -11.79
CA MET A 57 13.23 15.15 -12.27
C MET A 57 13.97 16.48 -12.43
N ARG A 58 13.28 17.52 -12.95
CA ARG A 58 13.86 18.89 -13.04
C ARG A 58 14.20 19.44 -11.67
N GLU A 59 13.30 19.31 -10.69
CA GLU A 59 13.55 19.74 -9.32
C GLU A 59 14.77 19.03 -8.70
N ILE A 60 14.90 17.71 -8.88
CA ILE A 60 16.04 16.95 -8.33
C ILE A 60 17.35 17.37 -9.00
N CYS A 61 17.34 17.56 -10.32
CA CYS A 61 18.50 18.05 -11.07
C CYS A 61 18.89 19.50 -10.72
N ALA A 62 17.91 20.35 -10.36
CA ALA A 62 18.15 21.72 -9.93
C ALA A 62 18.72 21.80 -8.50
N GLN A 63 18.29 20.91 -7.59
CA GLN A 63 18.68 20.98 -6.17
C GLN A 63 19.99 20.27 -5.83
N ASN A 64 20.44 19.25 -6.59
CA ASN A 64 21.77 18.70 -6.40
C ASN A 64 22.19 17.77 -7.56
N LYS A 65 23.16 18.19 -8.38
CA LYS A 65 23.81 17.34 -9.39
C LYS A 65 24.47 16.07 -8.81
N LYS A 66 24.59 15.94 -7.48
CA LYS A 66 25.10 14.72 -6.82
C LYS A 66 24.08 13.59 -6.71
N TYR A 67 22.78 13.87 -6.82
CA TYR A 67 21.74 12.83 -6.68
C TYR A 67 21.53 12.01 -7.96
N MET A 68 21.87 12.57 -9.12
CA MET A 68 21.82 11.87 -10.41
C MET A 68 23.17 11.96 -11.10
N HIS A 69 23.70 10.82 -11.54
CA HIS A 69 24.95 10.76 -12.32
C HIS A 69 24.80 11.40 -13.71
N THR A 70 23.57 11.46 -14.25
CA THR A 70 23.21 12.11 -15.51
C THR A 70 21.90 12.87 -15.33
N CYS A 71 21.88 14.16 -15.63
CA CYS A 71 20.64 14.92 -15.75
C CYS A 71 20.15 14.83 -17.20
N PRO A 72 18.86 14.54 -17.44
CA PRO A 72 18.39 14.11 -18.75
C PRO A 72 18.12 15.31 -19.68
N ASP A 73 19.16 16.01 -20.08
CA ASP A 73 19.09 17.07 -21.10
C ASP A 73 18.67 16.50 -22.46
N GLU A 74 19.01 15.24 -22.75
CA GLU A 74 18.62 14.54 -23.99
C GLU A 74 17.15 14.08 -23.99
N LEU A 75 16.57 13.80 -22.83
CA LEU A 75 15.16 13.37 -22.73
C LEU A 75 14.21 14.55 -22.94
N ALA A 76 14.63 15.76 -22.57
CA ALA A 76 13.91 17.00 -22.88
C ALA A 76 13.86 17.25 -24.41
N LYS A 77 14.98 17.04 -25.11
CA LYS A 77 15.06 17.15 -26.58
C LYS A 77 14.17 16.12 -27.29
N LEU A 78 14.18 14.86 -26.85
CA LEU A 78 13.30 13.79 -27.37
C LEU A 78 11.79 14.07 -27.21
N TYR A 79 11.40 14.98 -26.32
CA TYR A 79 10.01 15.36 -26.09
C TYR A 79 9.58 16.59 -26.91
N GLU A 80 10.49 17.55 -27.15
CA GLU A 80 10.29 18.61 -28.15
C GLU A 80 10.05 18.00 -29.53
N GLU A 81 10.79 16.95 -29.88
CA GLU A 81 10.59 16.17 -31.11
C GLU A 81 9.24 15.43 -31.17
N LYS A 82 8.63 15.11 -30.02
CA LYS A 82 7.34 14.40 -29.92
C LYS A 82 6.13 15.31 -29.73
N GLY A 83 6.32 16.63 -29.73
CA GLY A 83 5.24 17.63 -29.74
C GLY A 83 4.32 17.61 -28.51
N LYS A 84 4.75 17.01 -27.39
CA LYS A 84 3.96 17.02 -26.14
C LYS A 84 4.34 18.25 -25.32
N PRO A 85 3.41 19.17 -25.02
CA PRO A 85 3.72 20.35 -24.22
C PRO A 85 4.11 19.90 -22.82
N ILE A 86 5.38 20.11 -22.47
CA ILE A 86 5.82 19.98 -21.10
C ILE A 86 5.31 21.23 -20.39
N HIS A 87 4.32 21.09 -19.49
CA HIS A 87 3.94 22.20 -18.63
C HIS A 87 5.07 22.46 -17.64
N SER A 88 5.94 23.41 -17.98
CA SER A 88 6.87 24.02 -17.04
C SER A 88 6.08 24.99 -16.15
N ALA A 89 5.99 24.67 -14.86
CA ALA A 89 5.85 25.70 -13.84
C ALA A 89 7.23 26.33 -13.58
#